data_AF-A0A6P4DN16-F1
#
_entry.id   AF-A0A6P4DN16-F1
#
_cell.length_a   1.000
_cell.length_b   1.000
_cell.length_c   1.000
_cell.angle_alpha   90.00
_cell.angle_beta   90.00
_cell.angle_gamma   90.00
#
_symmetry.space_group_name_H-M   'P 1'
#
loop_
_entity.id
_entity.type
_entity.pdbx_description
1 polymer ?
#
loop_
_entity_poly.entity_id
_entity_poly.type
_entity_poly.pdbx_seq_one_letter_code
_entity_poly.pdbx_strand_id
1 'polypeptide(L)'
;MIVNGASDPILCRCFPSFLDGPVLDWFCSLPVDSISRFQELAKQFEDYFAASAIYLHDSDYLTTIKQGPQESLKDYITRFTKVAMKIPDIHPEVHLHAIKSGLHPGKFQETIAVTKPKTLAVFREKAKGQIDIEELHQARKANKSATKDDEKPRDNKKSFKSVPCYESYTQFNAKRDDIIKEILNSKLIKPP
;
A
#
# COMPACT_ATOMS: atom_id res chain seq x y z
N MET A 1 16.74 -13.19 -17.97
CA MET A 1 17.35 -13.62 -19.26
C MET A 1 18.83 -13.29 -19.17
N ILE A 2 19.67 -14.26 -18.81
CA ILE A 2 21.13 -14.07 -18.77
C ILE A 2 21.63 -14.35 -20.19
N VAL A 3 22.23 -13.35 -20.82
CA VAL A 3 22.82 -13.51 -22.16
C VAL A 3 24.14 -14.26 -22.01
N ASN A 4 24.07 -15.59 -21.96
CA ASN A 4 25.26 -16.43 -22.01
C ASN A 4 25.94 -16.25 -23.38
N GLY A 5 27.11 -15.61 -23.39
CA GLY A 5 27.93 -15.37 -24.60
C GLY A 5 28.02 -13.92 -25.10
N ALA A 6 27.45 -12.94 -24.40
CA ALA A 6 27.64 -11.53 -24.76
C ALA A 6 29.04 -11.02 -24.39
N SER A 7 29.65 -10.23 -25.29
CA SER A 7 30.91 -9.54 -25.02
C SER A 7 30.76 -8.49 -23.92
N ASP A 8 31.82 -8.24 -23.14
CA ASP A 8 31.86 -7.23 -22.06
C ASP A 8 31.19 -5.89 -22.41
N PRO A 9 31.41 -5.27 -23.59
CA PRO A 9 30.77 -4.00 -23.95
C PRO A 9 29.24 -4.07 -24.03
N ILE A 10 28.70 -5.23 -24.43
CA ILE A 10 27.24 -5.43 -24.51
C ILE A 10 26.67 -5.54 -23.10
N LEU A 11 27.32 -6.28 -22.22
CA LEU A 11 26.88 -6.44 -20.83
C LEU A 11 26.90 -5.09 -20.08
N CYS A 12 27.97 -4.29 -20.23
CA CYS A 12 28.04 -2.95 -19.63
C CYS A 12 26.93 -2.02 -20.13
N ARG A 13 26.61 -2.05 -21.44
CA ARG A 13 25.54 -1.23 -22.03
C ARG A 13 24.15 -1.66 -21.60
N CYS A 14 23.93 -2.96 -21.38
CA CYS A 14 22.65 -3.47 -20.92
C CYS A 14 22.44 -3.29 -19.42
N PHE A 15 23.51 -3.25 -18.61
CA PHE A 15 23.43 -3.17 -17.15
C PHE A 15 22.48 -2.07 -16.62
N PRO A 16 22.56 -0.79 -17.06
CA PRO A 16 21.67 0.25 -16.57
C PRO A 16 20.19 0.01 -16.84
N SER A 17 19.82 -0.83 -17.83
CA SER A 17 18.41 -1.18 -18.08
C SER A 17 17.78 -2.04 -16.98
N PHE A 18 18.60 -2.61 -16.10
CA PHE A 18 18.14 -3.42 -14.95
C PHE A 18 18.20 -2.66 -13.62
N LEU A 19 18.57 -1.37 -13.64
CA LEU A 19 18.74 -0.56 -12.44
C LEU A 19 17.60 0.45 -12.31
N ASP A 20 17.24 0.77 -11.07
CA ASP A 20 16.31 1.83 -10.74
C ASP A 20 16.81 2.68 -9.57
N GLY A 21 16.23 3.88 -9.45
CA GLY A 21 16.46 4.80 -8.33
C GLY A 21 17.94 5.05 -8.01
N PRO A 22 18.35 4.96 -6.72
CA PRO A 22 19.71 5.29 -6.28
C PRO A 22 20.81 4.47 -6.97
N VAL A 23 20.48 3.28 -7.46
CA VAL A 23 21.44 2.39 -8.12
C VAL A 23 21.70 2.87 -9.56
N LEU A 24 20.66 3.32 -10.24
CA LEU A 24 20.79 3.96 -11.55
C LEU A 24 21.51 5.31 -11.43
N ASP A 25 21.20 6.10 -10.40
CA ASP A 25 21.87 7.39 -10.14
C ASP A 25 23.37 7.20 -9.93
N TRP A 26 23.78 6.18 -9.16
CA TRP A 26 25.19 5.81 -9.02
C TRP A 26 25.82 5.47 -10.37
N PHE A 27 25.19 4.62 -11.18
CA PHE A 27 25.72 4.23 -12.47
C PHE A 27 25.92 5.45 -13.41
N CYS A 28 24.96 6.37 -13.43
CA CYS A 28 25.03 7.61 -14.21
C CYS A 28 26.11 8.59 -13.70
N SER A 29 26.56 8.45 -12.45
CA SER A 29 27.64 9.28 -11.88
C SER A 29 29.05 8.82 -12.25
N LEU A 30 29.19 7.62 -12.85
CA LEU A 30 30.48 7.06 -13.23
C LEU A 30 31.14 7.89 -14.34
N PRO A 31 32.47 8.09 -14.31
CA PRO A 31 33.15 8.85 -15.36
C PRO A 31 33.02 8.17 -16.73
N VAL A 32 32.91 8.98 -17.78
CA VAL A 32 32.87 8.49 -19.17
C VAL A 32 34.13 7.66 -19.46
N ASP A 33 33.96 6.54 -20.17
CA ASP A 33 35.03 5.60 -20.54
C ASP A 33 35.81 4.96 -19.36
N SER A 34 35.28 5.03 -18.13
CA SER A 34 35.94 4.47 -16.95
C SER A 34 35.84 2.94 -16.81
N ILE A 35 34.93 2.29 -17.55
CA ILE A 35 34.69 0.85 -17.43
C ILE A 35 34.74 0.18 -18.79
N SER A 36 35.69 -0.74 -18.96
CA SER A 36 35.89 -1.48 -20.21
C SER A 36 35.42 -2.94 -20.14
N ARG A 37 35.32 -3.49 -18.92
CA ARG A 37 34.93 -4.89 -18.68
C ARG A 37 33.75 -4.98 -17.72
N PHE A 38 32.86 -5.94 -17.95
CA PHE A 38 31.70 -6.11 -17.08
C PHE A 38 32.11 -6.50 -15.65
N GLN A 39 33.20 -7.24 -15.51
CA GLN A 39 33.75 -7.60 -14.19
C GLN A 39 34.22 -6.36 -13.39
N GLU A 40 34.72 -5.32 -14.05
CA GLU A 40 35.11 -4.06 -13.38
C GLU A 40 33.87 -3.30 -12.89
N LEU A 41 32.81 -3.28 -13.72
CA LEU A 41 31.52 -2.70 -13.34
C LEU A 41 30.90 -3.44 -12.14
N ALA A 42 30.87 -4.77 -12.19
CA ALA A 42 30.34 -5.59 -11.10
C ALA A 42 31.11 -5.35 -9.80
N LYS A 43 32.45 -5.27 -9.88
CA LYS A 43 33.28 -4.99 -8.70
C LYS A 43 33.02 -3.59 -8.13
N GLN A 44 32.95 -2.55 -8.96
CA GLN A 44 32.64 -1.20 -8.47
C GLN A 44 31.24 -1.11 -7.86
N PHE A 45 30.27 -1.83 -8.44
CA PHE A 45 28.93 -1.95 -7.88
C PHE A 45 28.97 -2.60 -6.49
N GLU A 46 29.67 -3.74 -6.36
CA GLU A 46 29.85 -4.41 -5.07
C GLU A 46 30.56 -3.50 -4.07
N ASP A 47 31.67 -2.86 -4.45
CA ASP A 47 32.43 -1.97 -3.56
C ASP A 47 31.59 -0.76 -3.10
N TYR A 48 30.81 -0.16 -4.01
CA TYR A 48 29.97 1.00 -3.69
C TYR A 48 28.81 0.64 -2.76
N PHE A 49 28.20 -0.54 -2.96
CA PHE A 49 27.06 -1.01 -2.17
C PHE A 49 27.44 -2.00 -1.05
N ALA A 50 28.73 -2.28 -0.86
CA ALA A 50 29.23 -3.20 0.17
C ALA A 50 28.82 -2.75 1.57
N ALA A 51 28.87 -1.44 1.84
CA ALA A 51 28.40 -0.88 3.10
C ALA A 51 26.94 -1.25 3.37
N SER A 52 26.06 -1.14 2.35
CA SER A 52 24.66 -1.54 2.45
C SER A 52 24.48 -3.04 2.72
N ALA A 53 25.37 -3.89 2.19
CA ALA A 53 25.39 -5.32 2.49
C ALA A 53 25.84 -5.59 3.93
N ILE A 54 26.83 -4.86 4.44
CA ILE A 54 27.25 -4.93 5.85
C ILE A 54 26.10 -4.51 6.77
N TYR A 55 25.40 -3.41 6.45
CA TYR A 55 24.21 -3.00 7.18
C TYR A 55 23.12 -4.08 7.15
N LEU A 56 22.93 -4.79 6.03
CA LEU A 56 21.99 -5.91 5.95
C LEU A 56 22.36 -7.12 6.81
N HIS A 57 23.58 -7.21 7.34
CA HIS A 57 24.00 -8.22 8.31
C HIS A 57 23.93 -7.74 9.76
N ASP A 58 23.65 -6.45 9.98
CA ASP A 58 23.48 -5.89 11.31
C ASP A 58 22.04 -6.07 11.79
N SER A 59 21.86 -6.59 13.01
CA SER A 59 20.53 -6.71 13.62
C SER A 59 19.85 -5.36 13.84
N ASP A 60 20.62 -4.28 14.00
CA ASP A 60 20.10 -2.92 14.17
C ASP A 60 19.37 -2.44 12.91
N TYR A 61 19.74 -2.95 11.73
CA TYR A 61 19.07 -2.64 10.47
C TYR A 61 17.59 -3.02 10.48
N LEU A 62 17.19 -4.06 11.23
CA LEU A 62 15.77 -4.44 11.34
C LEU A 62 14.90 -3.33 11.91
N THR A 63 15.46 -2.45 12.75
CA THR A 63 14.72 -1.33 13.34
C THR A 63 14.32 -0.28 12.31
N THR A 64 15.04 -0.20 11.19
CA THR A 64 14.78 0.72 10.07
C THR A 64 13.60 0.28 9.20
N ILE A 65 13.21 -1.00 9.28
CA ILE A 65 12.14 -1.56 8.46
C ILE A 65 10.79 -1.17 9.06
N LYS A 66 10.24 -0.05 8.58
CA LYS A 66 8.92 0.46 8.95
C LYS A 66 7.85 0.03 7.96
N GLN A 67 6.66 -0.24 8.47
CA GLN A 67 5.46 -0.50 7.68
C GLN A 67 5.04 0.80 6.98
N GLY A 68 4.84 0.73 5.68
CA GLY A 68 4.39 1.87 4.88
C GLY A 68 2.95 2.29 5.21
N PRO A 69 2.55 3.56 4.99
CA PRO A 69 1.20 4.05 5.33
C PRO A 69 0.04 3.34 4.63
N GLN A 70 0.30 2.72 3.47
CA GLN A 70 -0.66 1.95 2.68
C GLN A 70 -0.25 0.48 2.53
N GLU A 71 0.82 0.07 3.20
CA GLU A 71 1.33 -1.30 3.13
C GLU A 71 0.47 -2.19 4.04
N SER A 72 -0.09 -3.27 3.48
CA SER A 72 -0.84 -4.25 4.26
C SER A 72 0.06 -4.88 5.33
N LEU A 73 -0.54 -5.37 6.42
CA LEU A 73 0.24 -6.04 7.46
C LEU A 73 0.98 -7.28 6.90
N LYS A 74 0.35 -7.97 5.94
CA LYS A 74 0.92 -9.14 5.25
C LYS A 74 2.16 -8.78 4.45
N ASP A 75 2.11 -7.70 3.67
CA ASP A 75 3.24 -7.28 2.84
C ASP A 75 4.41 -6.84 3.71
N TYR A 76 4.13 -6.10 4.77
CA TYR A 76 5.13 -5.69 5.74
C TYR A 76 5.82 -6.87 6.42
N ILE A 77 5.07 -7.84 6.96
CA ILE A 77 5.65 -9.00 7.64
C ILE A 77 6.46 -9.85 6.66
N THR A 78 5.97 -10.00 5.42
CA THR A 78 6.70 -10.68 4.34
C THR A 78 8.04 -10.00 4.07
N ARG A 79 8.03 -8.68 3.88
CA ARG A 79 9.23 -7.89 3.60
C ARG A 79 10.21 -7.92 4.77
N PHE A 80 9.73 -7.72 5.99
CA PHE A 80 10.53 -7.81 7.21
C PHE A 80 11.20 -9.18 7.33
N THR A 81 10.43 -10.27 7.16
CA THR A 81 10.93 -11.64 7.28
C THR A 81 11.99 -11.93 6.22
N LYS A 82 11.80 -11.47 4.98
CA LYS A 82 12.78 -11.63 3.90
C LYS A 82 14.13 -10.98 4.22
N VAL A 83 14.13 -9.83 4.91
CA VAL A 83 15.37 -9.18 5.35
C VAL A 83 15.96 -9.92 6.55
N ALA A 84 15.14 -10.24 7.56
CA ALA A 84 15.59 -10.96 8.75
C ALA A 84 16.27 -12.29 8.41
N MET A 85 15.81 -13.01 7.39
CA MET A 85 16.45 -14.26 6.94
C MET A 85 17.89 -14.10 6.41
N LYS A 86 18.32 -12.88 6.06
CA LYS A 86 19.68 -12.60 5.58
C LYS A 86 20.66 -12.28 6.70
N ILE A 87 20.16 -12.01 7.90
CA ILE A 87 20.97 -11.70 9.08
C ILE A 87 21.17 -13.01 9.87
N PRO A 88 22.40 -13.49 10.04
CA PRO A 88 22.68 -14.66 10.87
C PRO A 88 22.43 -14.38 12.36
N ASP A 89 22.03 -15.41 13.12
CA ASP A 89 21.98 -15.43 14.59
C ASP A 89 21.23 -14.26 15.27
N ILE A 90 20.14 -13.77 14.66
CA ILE A 90 19.31 -12.71 15.29
C ILE A 90 18.72 -13.21 16.61
N HIS A 91 18.97 -12.48 17.70
CA HIS A 91 18.35 -12.74 19.00
C HIS A 91 16.81 -12.57 18.91
N PRO A 92 16.00 -13.53 19.40
CA PRO A 92 14.54 -13.50 19.24
C PRO A 92 13.87 -12.23 19.76
N GLU A 93 14.38 -11.65 20.83
CA GLU A 93 13.93 -10.42 21.48
C GLU A 93 14.21 -9.19 20.61
N VAL A 94 15.37 -9.14 19.95
CA VAL A 94 15.71 -8.08 18.98
C VAL A 94 14.79 -8.17 17.77
N HIS A 95 14.59 -9.39 17.24
CA HIS A 95 13.65 -9.63 16.14
C HIS A 95 12.23 -9.17 16.52
N LEU A 96 11.75 -9.60 17.69
CA LEU A 96 10.42 -9.26 18.18
C LEU A 96 10.28 -7.75 18.43
N HIS A 97 11.29 -7.11 19.01
CA HIS A 97 11.29 -5.67 19.22
C HIS A 97 11.22 -4.93 17.88
N ALA A 98 12.10 -5.27 16.94
CA ALA A 98 12.20 -4.62 15.64
C ALA A 98 10.87 -4.72 14.85
N ILE A 99 10.29 -5.92 14.73
CA ILE A 99 9.03 -6.11 14.00
C ILE A 99 7.85 -5.38 14.64
N LYS A 100 7.81 -5.28 15.98
CA LYS A 100 6.78 -4.51 16.70
C LYS A 100 6.98 -3.00 16.52
N SER A 101 8.23 -2.53 16.57
CA SER A 101 8.59 -1.12 16.43
C SER A 101 8.40 -0.58 15.01
N GLY A 102 8.31 -1.47 14.02
CA GLY A 102 8.11 -1.10 12.64
C GLY A 102 6.65 -0.95 12.24
N LEU A 103 5.69 -1.37 13.06
CA LEU A 103 4.27 -1.23 12.76
C LEU A 103 3.86 0.25 12.60
N HIS A 104 3.04 0.54 11.60
CA HIS A 104 2.46 1.88 11.48
C HIS A 104 1.36 2.06 12.55
N PRO A 105 1.00 3.30 12.92
CA PRO A 105 -0.10 3.56 13.83
C PRO A 105 -1.41 2.97 13.33
N GLY A 106 -2.13 2.23 14.17
CA GLY A 106 -3.41 1.63 13.81
C GLY A 106 -3.85 0.50 14.74
N LYS A 107 -5.00 -0.12 14.44
CA LYS A 107 -5.66 -1.13 15.29
C LYS A 107 -4.74 -2.27 15.71
N PHE A 108 -3.89 -2.74 14.80
CA PHE A 108 -2.97 -3.82 15.11
C PHE A 108 -1.86 -3.38 16.07
N GLN A 109 -1.25 -2.22 15.83
CA GLN A 109 -0.23 -1.66 16.72
C GLN A 109 -0.79 -1.40 18.13
N GLU A 110 -2.02 -0.91 18.26
CA GLU A 110 -2.75 -0.79 19.53
C GLU A 110 -2.94 -2.16 20.21
N THR A 111 -3.39 -3.17 19.46
CA THR A 111 -3.57 -4.54 19.97
C THR A 111 -2.24 -5.11 20.50
N ILE A 112 -1.13 -4.87 19.81
CA ILE A 112 0.20 -5.30 20.25
C ILE A 112 0.65 -4.56 21.50
N ALA A 113 0.35 -3.26 21.63
CA ALA A 113 0.65 -2.47 22.82
C ALA A 113 -0.11 -2.95 24.06
N VAL A 114 -1.38 -3.35 23.88
CA VAL A 114 -2.24 -3.89 24.95
C VAL A 114 -1.83 -5.31 25.34
N THR A 115 -1.71 -6.20 24.35
CA THR A 115 -1.47 -7.63 24.61
C THR A 115 -0.02 -7.96 24.97
N LYS A 116 0.92 -7.07 24.64
CA LYS A 116 2.35 -7.18 24.97
C LYS A 116 2.92 -8.58 24.71
N PRO A 117 2.88 -9.07 23.44
CA PRO A 117 3.44 -10.38 23.12
C PRO A 117 4.93 -10.42 23.50
N LYS A 118 5.31 -11.52 24.18
CA LYS A 118 6.67 -11.79 24.67
C LYS A 118 7.49 -12.68 23.73
N THR A 119 6.85 -13.34 22.78
CA THR A 119 7.51 -14.25 21.83
C THR A 119 7.07 -13.96 20.39
N LEU A 120 7.92 -14.32 19.43
CA LEU A 120 7.59 -14.23 18.00
C LEU A 120 6.38 -15.10 17.64
N ALA A 121 6.21 -16.25 18.28
CA ALA A 121 5.07 -17.14 18.02
C ALA A 121 3.74 -16.47 18.36
N VAL A 122 3.64 -15.86 19.55
CA VAL A 122 2.43 -15.14 19.98
C VAL A 122 2.17 -13.91 19.09
N PHE A 123 3.24 -13.21 18.68
CA PHE A 123 3.10 -12.11 17.72
C PHE A 123 2.53 -12.59 16.38
N ARG A 124 3.09 -13.68 15.81
CA ARG A 124 2.66 -14.24 14.52
C ARG A 124 1.23 -14.74 14.54
N GLU A 125 0.80 -15.36 15.63
CA GLU A 125 -0.60 -15.78 15.82
C GLU A 125 -1.56 -14.59 15.72
N LYS A 126 -1.25 -13.49 16.41
CA LYS A 126 -2.06 -12.26 16.36
C LYS A 126 -2.04 -11.60 14.99
N ALA A 127 -0.85 -11.55 14.38
CA ALA A 127 -0.70 -11.00 13.03
C ALA A 127 -1.55 -11.77 12.02
N LYS A 128 -1.58 -13.11 12.11
CA LYS A 128 -2.43 -13.94 11.25
C LYS A 128 -3.90 -13.55 11.38
N GLY A 129 -4.43 -13.47 12.60
CA GLY A 129 -5.82 -13.06 12.81
C GLY A 129 -6.14 -11.67 12.26
N GLN A 130 -5.20 -10.73 12.38
CA GLN A 130 -5.36 -9.39 11.80
C GLN A 130 -5.32 -9.39 10.26
N ILE A 131 -4.42 -10.17 9.66
CA ILE A 131 -4.34 -10.34 8.20
C ILE A 131 -5.65 -10.92 7.67
N ASP A 132 -6.20 -11.94 8.32
CA ASP A 132 -7.47 -12.56 7.92
C ASP A 132 -8.62 -11.53 7.95
N ILE A 133 -8.63 -10.62 8.94
CA ILE A 133 -9.60 -9.51 9.04
C ILE A 133 -9.42 -8.51 7.88
N GLU A 134 -8.18 -8.13 7.59
CA GLU A 134 -7.85 -7.21 6.48
C GLU A 134 -8.26 -7.78 5.13
N GLU A 135 -7.95 -9.05 4.87
CA GLU A 135 -8.33 -9.76 3.64
C GLU A 135 -9.86 -9.88 3.51
N LEU A 136 -10.57 -10.20 4.59
CA LEU A 136 -12.03 -10.24 4.60
C LEU A 136 -12.65 -8.87 4.27
N HIS A 137 -12.09 -7.79 4.81
CA HIS A 137 -12.53 -6.43 4.50
C HIS A 137 -12.26 -6.06 3.04
N GLN A 138 -11.12 -6.47 2.49
CA GLN A 138 -10.77 -6.23 1.10
C GLN A 138 -11.69 -6.99 0.14
N ALA A 139 -11.98 -8.26 0.41
CA ALA A 139 -12.93 -9.07 -0.37
C ALA A 139 -14.33 -8.45 -0.39
N ARG A 140 -14.82 -7.95 0.76
CA ARG A 140 -16.12 -7.25 0.85
C ARG A 140 -16.14 -5.95 0.04
N LYS A 141 -15.02 -5.21 0.00
CA LYS A 141 -14.90 -3.99 -0.83
C LYS A 141 -14.90 -4.33 -2.31
N ALA A 142 -14.15 -5.35 -2.72
CA ALA A 142 -14.09 -5.82 -4.11
C ALA A 142 -15.47 -6.26 -4.64
N ASN A 143 -16.26 -6.96 -3.82
CA ASN A 143 -17.62 -7.36 -4.18
C ASN A 143 -18.56 -6.16 -4.35
N LYS A 144 -18.43 -5.12 -3.50
CA LYS A 144 -19.24 -3.89 -3.61
C LYS A 144 -18.84 -3.00 -4.80
N SER A 145 -17.58 -3.03 -5.24
CA SER A 145 -17.17 -2.37 -6.47
C SER A 145 -17.65 -3.11 -7.72
N ALA A 146 -17.74 -4.45 -7.67
CA ALA A 146 -18.28 -5.25 -8.77
C ALA A 146 -19.79 -5.03 -8.96
N THR A 147 -20.57 -4.81 -7.89
CA THR A 147 -22.01 -4.52 -8.01
C THR A 147 -22.32 -3.08 -8.49
N LYS A 148 -21.32 -2.20 -8.58
CA LYS A 148 -21.51 -0.80 -9.02
C LYS A 148 -21.17 -0.54 -10.48
N ASP A 149 -20.63 -1.54 -11.19
CA ASP A 149 -20.21 -1.38 -12.59
C ASP A 149 -21.27 -1.82 -13.61
N ASP A 150 -22.37 -2.44 -13.17
CA ASP A 150 -23.46 -2.92 -14.05
C ASP A 150 -24.66 -1.96 -14.22
N GLU A 151 -24.62 -0.76 -13.65
CA GLU A 151 -25.61 0.28 -13.96
C GLU A 151 -24.96 1.60 -14.37
N LYS A 152 -24.59 1.67 -15.65
CA LYS A 152 -24.72 2.92 -16.43
C LYS A 152 -24.71 2.67 -17.95
N PRO A 153 -25.68 3.27 -18.66
CA PRO A 153 -25.36 4.18 -19.73
C PRO A 153 -25.45 5.60 -19.18
N ARG A 154 -24.39 6.38 -19.45
CA ARG A 154 -24.29 7.80 -19.17
C ARG A 154 -25.42 8.55 -19.86
N ASP A 155 -26.01 9.52 -19.17
CA ASP A 155 -26.10 10.84 -19.79
C ASP A 155 -25.88 11.99 -18.79
N ASN A 156 -25.18 13.00 -19.28
CA ASN A 156 -24.59 14.08 -18.52
C ASN A 156 -25.63 15.11 -18.06
N LYS A 157 -25.69 15.40 -16.75
CA LYS A 157 -25.76 16.80 -16.30
C LYS A 157 -25.28 16.97 -14.87
N LYS A 158 -24.24 17.81 -14.73
CA LYS A 158 -23.77 18.38 -13.47
C LYS A 158 -24.96 18.94 -12.69
N SER A 159 -25.12 18.55 -11.43
CA SER A 159 -25.71 19.43 -10.43
C SER A 159 -24.91 19.30 -9.14
N PHE A 160 -24.24 20.40 -8.78
CA PHE A 160 -23.86 20.69 -7.42
C PHE A 160 -25.12 20.52 -6.56
N LYS A 161 -25.13 19.56 -5.65
CA LYS A 161 -26.15 19.55 -4.58
C LYS A 161 -25.68 20.54 -3.51
N SER A 162 -25.98 21.81 -3.73
CA SER A 162 -26.14 22.74 -2.60
C SER A 162 -27.24 22.16 -1.74
N VAL A 163 -26.92 21.79 -0.50
CA VAL A 163 -27.93 21.47 0.52
C VAL A 163 -28.86 22.68 0.63
N PRO A 164 -30.17 22.58 0.30
CA PRO A 164 -31.10 23.63 0.66
C PRO A 164 -31.43 23.43 2.13
N CYS A 165 -30.81 24.27 2.96
CA CYS A 165 -31.18 24.49 4.35
C CYS A 165 -32.60 25.09 4.39
N TYR A 166 -33.61 24.25 4.57
CA TYR A 166 -34.92 24.66 5.08
C TYR A 166 -35.47 23.52 5.94
N GLU A 167 -35.07 23.52 7.20
CA GLU A 167 -35.79 22.81 8.25
C GLU A 167 -37.06 23.62 8.56
N SER A 168 -38.21 22.94 8.53
CA SER A 168 -39.58 23.44 8.72
C SER A 168 -40.23 24.16 7.53
N TYR A 169 -41.10 23.43 6.82
CA TYR A 169 -42.17 24.04 6.05
C TYR A 169 -43.34 24.37 6.99
N THR A 170 -44.01 25.49 6.77
CA THR A 170 -45.28 25.82 7.44
C THR A 170 -46.27 24.69 7.17
N GLN A 171 -46.79 24.05 8.22
CA GLN A 171 -47.82 23.04 8.06
C GLN A 171 -49.05 23.69 7.43
N PHE A 172 -49.54 23.11 6.34
CA PHE A 172 -50.78 23.54 5.74
C PHE A 172 -51.93 23.27 6.70
N ASN A 173 -52.83 24.24 6.87
CA ASN A 173 -54.05 24.09 7.67
C ASN A 173 -55.08 23.13 7.04
N ALA A 174 -54.78 22.59 5.86
CA ALA A 174 -55.62 21.64 5.14
C ALA A 174 -54.99 20.25 5.15
N LYS A 175 -55.84 19.21 5.17
CA LYS A 175 -55.36 17.83 5.09
C LYS A 175 -54.78 17.56 3.70
N ARG A 176 -53.73 16.73 3.65
CA ARG A 176 -52.97 16.42 2.43
C ARG A 176 -53.87 15.94 1.27
N ASP A 177 -54.91 15.19 1.58
CA ASP A 177 -55.83 14.63 0.58
C ASP A 177 -56.68 15.71 -0.10
N ASP A 178 -57.04 16.78 0.63
CA ASP A 178 -57.83 17.88 0.10
C ASP A 178 -56.99 18.73 -0.85
N ILE A 179 -55.71 18.94 -0.52
CA ILE A 179 -54.73 19.64 -1.36
C ILE A 179 -54.51 18.87 -2.66
N ILE A 180 -54.38 17.54 -2.60
CA ILE A 180 -54.19 16.71 -3.81
C ILE A 180 -55.43 16.78 -4.71
N LYS A 181 -56.65 16.73 -4.14
CA LYS A 181 -57.89 16.89 -4.91
C LYS A 181 -57.99 18.26 -5.59
N GLU A 182 -57.59 19.32 -4.90
CA GLU A 182 -57.57 20.68 -5.45
C GLU A 182 -56.58 20.82 -6.60
N ILE A 183 -55.37 20.25 -6.47
CA ILE A 183 -54.37 20.24 -7.54
C ILE A 183 -54.89 19.49 -8.77
N LEU A 184 -55.50 18.32 -8.57
CA LEU A 184 -56.08 17.53 -9.67
C LEU A 184 -57.25 18.26 -10.35
N ASN A 185 -58.07 18.98 -9.59
CA ASN A 185 -59.20 19.75 -10.11
C ASN A 185 -58.77 21.06 -10.80
N SER A 186 -57.67 21.68 -10.37
CA SER A 186 -57.16 22.94 -10.91
C SER A 186 -56.48 22.82 -12.28
N LYS A 187 -56.32 21.59 -12.81
CA LYS A 187 -55.64 21.29 -14.09
C LYS A 187 -54.21 21.86 -14.19
N LEU A 188 -53.57 22.19 -13.07
CA LEU A 188 -52.22 22.77 -13.02
C LEU A 188 -51.12 21.74 -13.37
N ILE A 189 -51.45 20.45 -13.35
CA ILE A 189 -50.54 19.37 -13.73
C ILE A 189 -51.34 18.37 -14.56
N LYS A 190 -50.87 18.07 -15.78
CA LYS A 190 -51.38 16.93 -16.56
C LYS A 190 -50.68 15.66 -16.08
N PRO A 191 -51.40 14.57 -15.82
CA PRO A 191 -50.77 13.27 -15.60
C PRO A 191 -50.05 12.85 -16.90
N PRO A 192 -48.98 12.04 -16.78
CA PRO A 192 -48.21 11.55 -17.92
C PRO A 192 -49.06 10.70 -18.88
#